data_AF-A0AB38SIW2-F1
#
_entry.id   AF-A0AB38SIW2-F1
#
_cell.length_a   1.000
_cell.length_b   1.000
_cell.length_c   1.000
_cell.angle_alpha   90.00
_cell.angle_beta   90.00
_cell.angle_gamma   90.00
#
_symmetry.space_group_name_H-M   'P 1'
#
loop_
_entity.id
_entity.type
_entity.pdbx_description
1 polymer ?
#
loop_
_entity_poly.entity_id
_entity_poly.type
_entity_poly.pdbx_seq_one_letter_code
_entity_poly.pdbx_strand_id
1 'polypeptide(L)'
;MGTNEVEDEIVECIRPLLARFSEDEKVVRRLVATNGTFDALCHQYRRVIDLLKAYEAKADQEAEIEWLKRRRAGLEEELLTRIEGYQPQ
;
A
#
# COMPACT_ATOMS: atom_id res chain seq x y z
N MET A 1 -12.51 -18.59 8.30
CA MET A 1 -12.23 -17.70 7.16
C MET A 1 -11.67 -16.43 7.77
N GLY A 2 -10.39 -16.10 7.79
CA GLY A 2 -9.25 -16.53 7.00
C GLY A 2 -8.35 -15.28 6.94
N THR A 3 -7.83 -14.82 8.08
CA THR A 3 -7.03 -13.57 8.17
C THR A 3 -5.87 -13.56 7.17
N ASN A 4 -5.34 -14.74 6.87
CA ASN A 4 -4.26 -14.94 5.91
C ASN A 4 -4.61 -14.54 4.46
N GLU A 5 -5.87 -14.67 4.01
CA GLU A 5 -6.26 -14.30 2.63
C GLU A 5 -6.26 -12.78 2.41
N VAL A 6 -6.67 -12.03 3.44
CA VAL A 6 -6.68 -10.56 3.40
C VAL A 6 -5.25 -10.02 3.48
N GLU A 7 -4.40 -10.64 4.31
CA GLU A 7 -2.99 -10.29 4.43
C GLU A 7 -2.22 -10.53 3.12
N ASP A 8 -2.43 -11.67 2.44
CA ASP A 8 -1.80 -11.91 1.14
C ASP A 8 -2.29 -10.91 0.08
N GLU A 9 -3.58 -10.59 0.01
CA GLU A 9 -4.07 -9.56 -0.93
C GLU A 9 -3.44 -8.18 -0.68
N ILE A 10 -3.24 -7.80 0.59
CA ILE A 10 -2.58 -6.54 0.94
C ILE A 10 -1.11 -6.55 0.48
N VAL A 11 -0.40 -7.65 0.75
CA VAL A 11 1.00 -7.83 0.35
C VAL A 11 1.13 -7.75 -1.17
N GLU A 12 0.22 -8.38 -1.92
CA GLU A 12 0.17 -8.25 -3.39
C GLU A 12 -0.02 -6.80 -3.85
N CYS A 13 -0.83 -6.00 -3.15
CA CYS A 13 -1.08 -4.61 -3.52
C CYS A 13 0.15 -3.70 -3.34
N ILE A 14 0.99 -3.99 -2.35
CA ILE A 14 2.24 -3.26 -2.11
C ILE A 14 3.45 -3.92 -2.77
N ARG A 15 3.33 -5.12 -3.34
CA ARG A 15 4.42 -5.80 -4.07
C ARG A 15 5.04 -4.94 -5.18
N PRO A 16 4.31 -4.14 -5.98
CA PRO A 16 4.92 -3.22 -6.94
C PRO A 16 5.83 -2.16 -6.30
N LEU A 17 5.50 -1.72 -5.08
CA LEU A 17 6.33 -0.80 -4.28
C LEU A 17 7.63 -1.50 -3.83
N LEU A 18 7.50 -2.78 -3.48
CA LEU A 18 8.57 -3.63 -2.95
C LEU A 18 9.36 -4.37 -4.03
N ALA A 19 9.06 -4.15 -5.31
CA ALA A 19 9.74 -4.82 -6.41
C ALA A 19 11.26 -4.53 -6.45
N ARG A 20 11.72 -3.50 -5.73
CA ARG A 20 13.14 -3.15 -5.54
C ARG A 20 13.74 -3.70 -4.23
N PHE A 21 12.93 -4.28 -3.36
CA PHE A 21 13.27 -4.70 -1.99
C PHE A 21 12.66 -6.07 -1.66
N SER A 22 13.08 -7.12 -2.38
CA SER A 22 12.54 -8.48 -2.20
C SER A 22 12.78 -9.07 -0.79
N GLU A 23 13.77 -8.55 -0.06
CA GLU A 23 14.07 -8.94 1.32
C GLU A 23 13.01 -8.44 2.31
N ASP A 24 12.24 -7.41 1.95
CA ASP A 24 11.28 -6.76 2.84
C ASP A 24 9.88 -7.41 2.82
N GLU A 25 9.61 -8.39 1.96
CA GLU A 25 8.29 -9.04 1.91
C GLU A 25 7.91 -9.70 3.25
N LYS A 26 8.90 -10.30 3.94
CA LYS A 26 8.70 -10.89 5.27
C LYS A 26 8.49 -9.83 6.36
N VAL A 27 9.20 -8.71 6.26
CA VAL A 27 9.07 -7.56 7.17
C VAL A 27 7.68 -6.96 7.03
N VAL A 28 7.23 -6.78 5.79
CA VAL A 28 5.93 -6.27 5.43
C VAL A 28 4.80 -7.16 5.92
N ARG A 29 4.85 -8.48 5.68
CA ARG A 29 3.86 -9.43 6.23
C ARG A 29 3.77 -9.33 7.75
N ARG A 30 4.91 -9.22 8.42
CA ARG A 30 4.96 -9.08 9.88
C ARG A 30 4.37 -7.74 10.34
N LEU A 31 4.69 -6.64 9.65
CA LEU A 31 4.15 -5.32 9.95
C LEU A 31 2.64 -5.27 9.78
N VAL A 32 2.08 -5.85 8.72
CA VAL A 32 0.63 -5.96 8.53
C VAL A 32 -0.01 -6.72 9.70
N ALA A 33 0.54 -7.88 10.06
CA ALA A 33 -0.01 -8.72 11.13
C ALA A 33 0.12 -8.12 12.54
N THR A 34 1.12 -7.25 12.78
CA THR A 34 1.47 -6.78 14.13
C THR A 34 1.22 -5.30 14.37
N ASN A 35 1.08 -4.50 13.31
CA ASN A 35 0.92 -3.05 13.40
C ASN A 35 -0.35 -2.61 12.65
N GLY A 36 -1.45 -2.44 13.40
CA GLY A 36 -2.73 -2.01 12.85
C GLY A 36 -2.70 -0.63 12.16
N THR A 37 -1.73 0.23 12.49
CA THR A 37 -1.55 1.50 11.76
C THR A 37 -0.93 1.26 10.39
N PHE A 38 0.02 0.33 10.30
CA PHE A 38 0.61 -0.08 9.03
C PHE A 38 -0.41 -0.79 8.14
N ASP A 39 -1.19 -1.71 8.70
CA ASP A 39 -2.31 -2.37 8.03
C ASP A 39 -3.31 -1.36 7.44
N ALA A 40 -3.74 -0.37 8.26
CA ALA A 40 -4.63 0.70 7.80
C ALA A 40 -4.02 1.54 6.66
N LEU A 41 -2.70 1.80 6.69
CA LEU A 41 -2.00 2.50 5.61
C LEU A 41 -1.98 1.69 4.32
N CYS A 42 -1.74 0.39 4.41
CA CYS A 42 -1.80 -0.49 3.24
C CYS A 42 -3.21 -0.52 2.62
N HIS A 43 -4.26 -0.57 3.44
CA HIS A 43 -5.65 -0.47 2.98
C HIS A 43 -5.96 0.87 2.31
N GLN A 44 -5.47 1.99 2.86
CA GLN A 44 -5.62 3.30 2.24
C GLN A 44 -4.91 3.38 0.89
N TYR A 45 -3.69 2.84 0.81
CA TYR A 45 -2.92 2.79 -0.43
C TYR A 45 -3.63 1.98 -1.51
N ARG A 46 -4.12 0.77 -1.18
CA ARG A 46 -4.93 -0.06 -2.08
C ARG A 46 -6.15 0.72 -2.60
N ARG A 47 -6.89 1.36 -1.71
CA ARG A 47 -8.08 2.14 -2.09
C ARG A 47 -7.74 3.28 -3.06
N VAL A 48 -6.62 3.97 -2.85
CA VAL A 48 -6.17 5.04 -3.76
C VAL A 48 -5.80 4.49 -5.14
N ILE A 49 -5.12 3.33 -5.21
CA ILE A 49 -4.83 2.66 -6.48
C ILE A 49 -6.12 2.27 -7.20
N ASP A 50 -7.08 1.68 -6.50
CA ASP A 50 -8.34 1.23 -7.10
C ASP A 50 -9.17 2.42 -7.62
N LEU A 51 -9.19 3.53 -6.88
CA LEU A 51 -9.79 4.78 -7.33
C LEU A 51 -9.07 5.36 -8.55
N LEU A 52 -7.73 5.37 -8.57
CA LEU A 52 -6.96 5.83 -9.73
C LEU A 52 -7.33 5.04 -10.99
N LYS A 53 -7.35 3.72 -10.92
CA LYS A 53 -7.76 2.87 -12.05
C LYS A 53 -9.19 3.18 -12.50
N ALA A 54 -10.11 3.37 -11.57
CA ALA A 54 -11.51 3.66 -11.88
C ALA A 54 -11.70 5.04 -12.52
N TYR A 55 -10.91 6.04 -12.11
CA TYR A 55 -10.98 7.39 -12.65
C TYR A 55 -10.22 7.55 -13.97
N GLU A 56 -9.06 6.91 -14.13
CA GLU A 56 -8.32 6.87 -15.40
C GLU A 56 -9.13 6.20 -16.53
N ALA A 57 -10.07 5.32 -16.20
CA ALA A 57 -11.00 4.72 -17.15
C ALA A 57 -12.15 5.66 -17.59
N LYS A 58 -12.30 6.83 -16.97
CA LYS A 58 -13.36 7.81 -17.28
C LYS A 58 -12.72 9.06 -17.91
N ALA A 59 -13.25 9.49 -19.06
CA ALA A 59 -12.93 10.80 -19.60
C ALA A 59 -13.55 11.85 -18.66
N ASP A 60 -12.76 12.82 -18.20
CA ASP A 60 -13.18 14.00 -17.40
C ASP A 60 -13.10 13.88 -15.86
N GLN A 61 -11.96 13.39 -15.34
CA GLN A 61 -11.63 13.29 -13.91
C GLN A 61 -10.19 13.71 -13.61
N GLU A 62 -9.64 14.65 -14.40
CA GLU A 62 -8.21 14.98 -14.38
C GLU A 62 -7.75 15.55 -13.04
N ALA A 63 -8.58 16.39 -12.40
CA ALA A 63 -8.30 16.97 -11.09
C ALA A 63 -8.28 15.89 -9.98
N GLU A 64 -9.24 14.96 -9.99
CA GLU A 64 -9.32 13.83 -9.07
C GLU A 64 -8.13 12.88 -9.26
N ILE A 65 -7.73 12.61 -10.51
CA ILE A 65 -6.55 11.80 -10.84
C ILE A 65 -5.27 12.46 -10.31
N GLU A 66 -5.09 13.77 -10.52
CA GLU A 66 -3.95 14.53 -10.00
C GLU A 66 -3.89 14.47 -8.48
N TRP A 67 -5.02 14.68 -7.80
CA TRP A 67 -5.10 14.61 -6.34
C TRP A 67 -4.77 13.20 -5.83
N LEU A 68 -5.33 12.17 -6.45
CA LEU A 68 -5.05 10.78 -6.07
C LEU A 68 -3.61 10.38 -6.32
N LYS A 69 -2.95 10.87 -7.39
CA LYS A 69 -1.52 10.65 -7.63
C LYS A 69 -0.66 11.24 -6.53
N ARG A 70 -0.97 12.47 -6.08
CA ARG A 70 -0.28 13.09 -4.92
C ARG A 70 -0.54 12.32 -3.63
N ARG A 71 -1.78 11.89 -3.40
CA ARG A 71 -2.12 11.08 -2.23
C ARG A 71 -1.40 9.75 -2.24
N ARG A 72 -1.28 9.10 -3.41
CA ARG A 72 -0.52 7.87 -3.61
C ARG A 72 0.94 8.08 -3.21
N ALA A 73 1.60 9.09 -3.77
CA ALA A 73 3.01 9.39 -3.46
C ALA A 73 3.27 9.60 -1.96
N GLY A 74 2.39 10.33 -1.26
CA GLY A 74 2.52 10.51 0.19
C GLY A 74 2.32 9.21 0.99
N LEU A 75 1.43 8.33 0.54
CA LEU A 75 1.27 7.00 1.15
C LEU A 75 2.45 6.08 0.86
N GLU A 76 3.04 6.17 -0.34
CA GLU A 76 4.26 5.42 -0.71
C GLU A 76 5.43 5.81 0.20
N GLU A 77 5.68 7.10 0.39
CA GLU A 77 6.71 7.61 1.31
C GLU A 77 6.47 7.15 2.76
N GLU A 78 5.22 7.25 3.23
CA GLU A 78 4.86 6.87 4.59
C GLU A 78 4.99 5.35 4.85
N LEU A 79 4.66 4.53 3.85
CA LEU A 79 4.84 3.07 3.88
C LEU A 79 6.33 2.71 3.89
N LEU A 80 7.13 3.29 2.99
CA LEU A 80 8.57 3.03 2.92
C LEU A 80 9.28 3.41 4.22
N THR A 81 8.98 4.58 4.78
CA THR A 81 9.55 5.02 6.06
C THR A 81 9.28 4.02 7.19
N ARG A 82 8.09 3.42 7.24
CA ARG A 82 7.74 2.41 8.26
C ARG A 82 8.41 1.07 8.03
N ILE A 83 8.66 0.69 6.77
CA ILE A 83 9.37 -0.54 6.42
C ILE A 83 10.86 -0.39 6.74
N GLU A 84 11.50 0.67 6.27
CA GLU A 84 12.93 0.95 6.52
C GLU A 84 13.23 1.16 8.00
N GLY A 85 12.32 1.82 8.73
CA GLY A 85 12.42 2.04 10.17
C GLY A 85 12.09 0.80 11.02
N TYR A 86 11.71 -0.33 10.42
CA TYR A 86 11.32 -1.52 11.16
C TYR A 86 12.55 -2.25 11.73
N GLN A 87 12.57 -2.42 13.05
CA GLN A 87 13.53 -3.27 13.74
C GLN A 87 12.77 -4.43 14.38
N PRO A 88 12.92 -5.67 13.88
CA PRO A 88 12.32 -6.83 14.52
C PRO A 88 12.98 -7.07 15.87
N GLN A 89 12.21 -7.00 16.96
CA GLN A 89 12.62 -7.50 18.27
C GLN A 89 12.57 -9.03 18.32
#